data_AF-R7J4J3-F1
#
_entry.id   AF-R7J4J3-F1
#
_cell.length_a   1.000
_cell.length_b   1.000
_cell.length_c   1.000
_cell.angle_alpha   90.00
_cell.angle_beta   90.00
_cell.angle_gamma   90.00
#
_symmetry.space_group_name_H-M   'P 1'
#
loop_
_entity.id
_entity.type
_entity.pdbx_description
1 polymer ?
#
loop_
_entity_poly.entity_id
_entity_poly.type
_entity_poly.pdbx_seq_one_letter_code
_entity_poly.pdbx_strand_id
1 'polypeptide(L)'
;MAKKKQKKQKKQQATPVFSRNKYIKEKGRSLPIVACWVQEDWEKKGLTYVLVVRQHKTGNYTVGAFLVDTYCLGVKDSLLRFHIDEQEYKILLENIGNIFPLKEISYVEAHNLIYGAIAFAEEAGISPHKSFAVSQYLLEEDTEDIPLLDMPFGQDGKYYLCANSMLELNTYLPILEQNLSPDEFKYDLIDEDEDEEVEEKEDFDPEVWNNMLDRLEKMNKLPDEKYSYQHGAYPTTLQVKHQQLVHLFYDPKYAYGFPDEIVQEILNLPHEELRHDIEQICLYETGCTCDTITDEMWNQDYHSALIHSLFFLGELKNPDSLPVVLEMLKQNDAYLEYHFGDLGTECFPLTTYFLGREHLEELYDYMQTPGLDMYARTYVATAVKLIAIHEPERRPEVIDWFHRLLQFYLPNLASCYCCSGVLISMITAELLDIRAIELLPDLKALYDTDLVDTLSCGNYTRIEQCMTESSRPRPRLNENLYDIFGRYHRLNRFKQNMKSSS
;
A
#
# COMPACT_ATOMS: atom_id res chain seq x y z
N MET A 1 15.11 49.21 -63.27
CA MET A 1 16.05 48.19 -62.77
C MET A 1 16.12 48.27 -61.25
N ALA A 2 15.76 47.21 -60.53
CA ALA A 2 16.21 46.96 -59.15
C ALA A 2 16.01 45.47 -58.84
N LYS A 3 17.13 44.74 -58.72
CA LYS A 3 17.18 43.27 -58.50
C LYS A 3 16.83 42.95 -57.03
N LYS A 4 15.79 42.13 -56.82
CA LYS A 4 15.49 41.49 -55.52
C LYS A 4 16.47 40.33 -55.29
N LYS A 5 17.34 40.44 -54.27
CA LYS A 5 18.20 39.35 -53.80
C LYS A 5 17.37 38.37 -52.94
N GLN A 6 17.18 37.14 -53.41
CA GLN A 6 16.73 36.02 -52.58
C GLN A 6 17.89 35.54 -51.69
N LYS A 7 17.69 35.55 -50.37
CA LYS A 7 18.57 34.88 -49.39
C LYS A 7 18.27 33.38 -49.41
N LYS A 8 19.24 32.56 -49.82
CA LYS A 8 19.24 31.10 -49.59
C LYS A 8 19.40 30.83 -48.10
N GLN A 9 18.38 30.28 -47.45
CA GLN A 9 18.51 29.66 -46.13
C GLN A 9 19.32 28.36 -46.26
N LYS A 10 20.43 28.26 -45.52
CA LYS A 10 21.15 26.99 -45.32
C LYS A 10 20.26 26.08 -44.47
N LYS A 11 19.93 24.90 -44.98
CA LYS A 11 19.40 23.79 -44.18
C LYS A 11 20.45 23.45 -43.10
N GLN A 12 20.15 23.74 -41.85
CA GLN A 12 20.84 23.13 -40.71
C GLN A 12 20.51 21.64 -40.73
N GLN A 13 21.53 20.79 -40.78
CA GLN A 13 21.38 19.37 -40.52
C GLN A 13 20.87 19.22 -39.09
N ALA A 14 19.73 18.54 -38.94
CA ALA A 14 19.19 18.20 -37.63
C ALA A 14 20.18 17.30 -36.90
N THR A 15 20.58 17.71 -35.70
CA THR A 15 21.34 16.87 -34.77
C THR A 15 20.50 15.64 -34.42
N PRO A 16 21.04 14.40 -34.46
CA PRO A 16 20.26 13.21 -34.13
C PRO A 16 19.75 13.27 -32.69
N VAL A 17 18.45 13.06 -32.50
CA VAL A 17 17.80 12.95 -31.19
C VAL A 17 18.37 11.72 -30.46
N PHE A 18 18.88 11.92 -29.24
CA PHE A 18 19.40 10.84 -28.40
C PHE A 18 18.24 9.96 -27.91
N SER A 19 18.26 8.67 -28.24
CA SER A 19 17.28 7.68 -27.77
C SER A 19 17.95 6.73 -26.79
N ARG A 20 17.44 6.66 -25.56
CA ARG A 20 17.91 5.76 -24.49
C ARG A 20 17.90 4.30 -24.94
N ASN A 21 16.79 3.84 -25.52
CA ASN A 21 16.65 2.47 -26.02
C ASN A 21 17.66 2.17 -27.13
N LYS A 22 17.92 3.13 -28.03
CA LYS A 22 18.95 2.97 -29.06
C LYS A 22 20.34 2.84 -28.44
N TYR A 23 20.66 3.66 -27.43
CA TYR A 23 21.93 3.57 -26.72
C TYR A 23 22.10 2.19 -26.06
N ILE A 24 21.09 1.69 -25.34
CA ILE A 24 21.15 0.39 -24.69
C ILE A 24 21.35 -0.74 -25.71
N LYS A 25 20.63 -0.72 -26.84
CA LYS A 25 20.81 -1.71 -27.91
C LYS A 25 22.21 -1.70 -28.53
N GLU A 26 22.82 -0.52 -28.66
CA GLU A 26 24.12 -0.37 -29.32
C GLU A 26 25.32 -0.48 -28.36
N LYS A 27 25.13 -0.15 -27.08
CA LYS A 27 26.20 0.07 -26.09
C LYS A 27 25.99 -0.62 -24.75
N GLY A 28 24.81 -1.15 -24.44
CA GLY A 28 24.51 -1.79 -23.15
C GLY A 28 25.54 -2.84 -22.76
N ARG A 29 25.80 -3.81 -23.65
CA ARG A 29 26.81 -4.88 -23.46
C ARG A 29 28.25 -4.38 -23.35
N SER A 30 28.54 -3.17 -23.83
CA SER A 30 29.90 -2.61 -23.72
C SER A 30 30.19 -1.96 -22.37
N LEU A 31 29.17 -1.78 -21.53
CA LEU A 31 29.33 -1.25 -20.17
C LEU A 31 29.74 -2.37 -19.22
N PRO A 32 30.72 -2.19 -18.32
CA PRO A 32 31.07 -3.20 -17.32
C PRO A 32 29.89 -3.47 -16.38
N ILE A 33 29.62 -4.75 -16.12
CA ILE A 33 28.74 -5.19 -15.04
C ILE A 33 29.49 -5.01 -13.72
N VAL A 34 28.86 -4.36 -12.74
CA VAL A 34 29.49 -4.01 -11.45
C VAL A 34 28.80 -4.64 -10.24
N ALA A 35 27.53 -5.01 -10.37
CA ALA A 35 26.79 -5.72 -9.32
C ALA A 35 25.58 -6.46 -9.92
N CYS A 36 25.15 -7.53 -9.27
CA CYS A 36 23.88 -8.18 -9.53
C CYS A 36 23.18 -8.49 -8.20
N TRP A 37 21.87 -8.34 -8.17
CA TRP A 37 21.07 -8.56 -6.96
C TRP A 37 19.90 -9.48 -7.29
N VAL A 38 19.46 -10.27 -6.33
CA VAL A 38 18.23 -11.06 -6.41
C VAL A 38 17.45 -10.90 -5.11
N GLN A 39 16.13 -10.99 -5.19
CA GLN A 39 15.31 -11.11 -3.99
C GLN A 39 15.63 -12.40 -3.23
N GLU A 40 15.75 -12.32 -1.90
CA GLU A 40 15.96 -13.49 -1.04
C GLU A 40 14.75 -14.45 -1.04
N ASP A 41 15.02 -15.72 -0.73
CA ASP A 41 14.01 -16.79 -0.64
C ASP A 41 13.19 -17.01 -1.92
N TRP A 42 13.70 -16.58 -3.07
CA TRP A 42 13.01 -16.73 -4.35
C TRP A 42 12.76 -18.20 -4.71
N GLU A 43 13.63 -19.11 -4.31
CA GLU A 43 13.52 -20.55 -4.58
C GLU A 43 12.24 -21.16 -3.98
N LYS A 44 11.68 -20.53 -2.93
CA LYS A 44 10.42 -20.98 -2.31
C LYS A 44 9.18 -20.47 -3.06
N LYS A 45 9.29 -19.30 -3.69
CA LYS A 45 8.15 -18.57 -4.28
C LYS A 45 8.05 -18.71 -5.79
N GLY A 46 9.15 -19.04 -6.47
CA GLY A 46 9.19 -19.21 -7.93
C GLY A 46 9.12 -17.92 -8.74
N LEU A 47 8.89 -16.76 -8.09
CA LEU A 47 8.81 -15.44 -8.70
C LEU A 47 9.80 -14.50 -8.00
N THR A 48 10.62 -13.77 -8.75
CA THR A 48 11.71 -12.96 -8.18
C THR A 48 12.12 -11.77 -9.03
N TYR A 49 12.63 -10.73 -8.39
CA TYR A 49 13.35 -9.66 -9.05
C TYR A 49 14.86 -9.95 -9.11
N VAL A 50 15.41 -9.89 -10.32
CA VAL A 50 16.86 -9.93 -10.57
C VAL A 50 17.30 -8.55 -11.08
N LEU A 51 18.27 -7.93 -10.42
CA LEU A 51 18.86 -6.65 -10.84
C LEU A 51 20.24 -6.90 -11.45
N VAL A 52 20.50 -6.34 -12.64
CA VAL A 52 21.82 -6.32 -13.27
C VAL A 52 22.28 -4.88 -13.44
N VAL A 53 23.40 -4.54 -12.81
CA VAL A 53 23.92 -3.17 -12.73
C VAL A 53 25.15 -3.04 -13.61
N ARG A 54 25.10 -2.13 -14.58
CA ARG A 54 26.23 -1.74 -15.41
C ARG A 54 26.68 -0.31 -15.11
N GLN A 55 27.98 -0.05 -15.18
CA GLN A 55 28.54 1.28 -14.89
C GLN A 55 29.06 1.97 -16.16
N HIS A 56 28.74 3.26 -16.30
CA HIS A 56 29.27 4.14 -17.33
C HIS A 56 30.68 4.60 -16.99
N LYS A 57 31.45 5.01 -18.01
CA LYS A 57 32.78 5.63 -17.79
C LYS A 57 32.73 6.91 -16.95
N THR A 58 31.57 7.55 -16.86
CA THR A 58 31.35 8.75 -16.04
C THR A 58 31.18 8.46 -14.55
N GLY A 59 31.00 7.19 -14.17
CA GLY A 59 30.68 6.77 -12.80
C GLY A 59 29.19 6.48 -12.58
N ASN A 60 28.30 6.99 -13.46
CA ASN A 60 26.86 6.73 -13.42
C ASN A 60 26.52 5.27 -13.70
N TYR A 61 25.35 4.82 -13.27
CA TYR A 61 24.87 3.46 -13.36
C TYR A 61 23.74 3.29 -14.37
N THR A 62 23.56 2.07 -14.84
CA THR A 62 22.38 1.64 -15.59
C THR A 62 21.96 0.29 -15.08
N VAL A 63 20.72 0.19 -14.63
CA VAL A 63 20.20 -0.97 -13.92
C VAL A 63 19.09 -1.60 -14.75
N GLY A 64 19.19 -2.89 -15.01
CA GLY A 64 18.11 -3.71 -15.54
C GLY A 64 17.48 -4.48 -14.39
N ALA A 65 16.19 -4.27 -14.12
CA ALA A 65 15.44 -5.10 -13.19
C ALA A 65 14.58 -6.07 -13.99
N PHE A 66 14.62 -7.36 -13.67
CA PHE A 66 13.91 -8.41 -14.39
C PHE A 66 13.00 -9.15 -13.40
N LEU A 67 11.70 -9.15 -13.65
CA LEU A 67 10.75 -10.00 -12.92
C LEU A 67 10.75 -11.37 -13.59
N VAL A 68 11.34 -12.34 -12.91
CA VAL A 68 11.58 -13.70 -13.40
C VAL A 68 10.64 -14.67 -12.69
N ASP A 69 9.81 -15.34 -13.47
CA ASP A 69 9.00 -16.49 -13.09
C ASP A 69 9.75 -17.77 -13.51
N THR A 70 10.25 -18.48 -12.51
CA THR A 70 11.00 -19.73 -12.66
C THR A 70 10.11 -20.96 -12.71
N TYR A 71 8.81 -20.82 -12.45
CA TYR A 71 7.85 -21.91 -12.44
C TYR A 71 7.11 -22.08 -13.77
N CYS A 72 6.91 -21.01 -14.55
CA CYS A 72 6.24 -21.12 -15.83
C CYS A 72 6.58 -20.05 -16.86
N LEU A 73 6.43 -18.76 -16.53
CA LEU A 73 6.31 -17.70 -17.54
C LEU A 73 7.63 -17.08 -18.00
N GLY A 74 8.76 -17.44 -17.41
CA GLY A 74 10.05 -16.83 -17.74
C GLY A 74 10.11 -15.37 -17.31
N VAL A 75 10.60 -14.46 -18.15
CA VAL A 75 10.60 -13.02 -17.82
C VAL A 75 9.20 -12.43 -18.03
N LYS A 76 8.49 -12.16 -16.92
CA LYS A 76 7.16 -11.53 -16.91
C LYS A 76 7.21 -10.02 -17.13
N ASP A 77 8.28 -9.37 -16.68
CA ASP A 77 8.52 -7.95 -16.95
C ASP A 77 10.00 -7.58 -16.78
N SER A 78 10.41 -6.43 -17.31
CA SER A 78 11.73 -5.87 -17.09
C SER A 78 11.73 -4.35 -17.18
N LEU A 79 12.51 -3.71 -16.32
CA LEU A 79 12.62 -2.26 -16.17
C LEU A 79 14.06 -1.82 -16.36
N LEU A 80 14.22 -0.57 -16.84
CA LEU A 80 15.53 0.04 -17.06
C LEU A 80 15.65 1.36 -16.28
N ARG A 81 16.73 1.54 -15.53
CA ARG A 81 17.21 2.85 -15.07
C ARG A 81 18.44 3.21 -15.86
N PHE A 82 18.42 4.36 -16.53
CA PHE A 82 19.50 4.77 -17.42
C PHE A 82 20.26 5.96 -16.86
N HIS A 83 21.58 5.80 -16.76
CA HIS A 83 22.54 6.85 -16.42
C HIS A 83 22.29 7.57 -15.07
N ILE A 84 21.82 6.82 -14.07
CA ILE A 84 21.58 7.34 -12.72
C ILE A 84 22.90 7.57 -11.96
N ASP A 85 22.96 8.56 -11.08
CA ASP A 85 24.15 8.79 -10.27
C ASP A 85 24.26 7.83 -9.07
N GLU A 86 25.31 7.99 -8.25
CA GLU A 86 25.56 7.11 -7.10
C GLU A 86 24.52 7.25 -5.99
N GLN A 87 23.95 8.44 -5.78
CA GLN A 87 22.93 8.66 -4.76
C GLN A 87 21.61 8.04 -5.20
N GLU A 88 21.20 8.27 -6.44
CA GLU A 88 20.02 7.65 -7.04
C GLU A 88 20.11 6.12 -7.03
N TYR A 89 21.29 5.57 -7.31
CA TYR A 89 21.53 4.12 -7.26
C TYR A 89 21.36 3.55 -5.84
N LYS A 90 21.89 4.24 -4.81
CA LYS A 90 21.72 3.81 -3.42
C LYS A 90 20.26 3.85 -2.98
N ILE A 91 19.56 4.93 -3.29
CA ILE A 91 18.12 5.08 -2.98
C ILE A 91 17.30 3.99 -3.69
N LEU A 92 17.63 3.67 -4.95
CA LEU A 92 16.97 2.59 -5.69
C LEU A 92 17.13 1.23 -4.98
N LEU A 93 18.35 0.89 -4.55
CA LEU A 93 18.61 -0.35 -3.84
C LEU A 93 17.95 -0.39 -2.46
N GLU A 94 17.98 0.71 -1.71
CA GLU A 94 17.32 0.83 -0.40
C GLU A 94 15.80 0.66 -0.54
N ASN A 95 15.18 1.33 -1.51
CA ASN A 95 13.73 1.24 -1.73
C ASN A 95 13.30 -0.18 -2.11
N ILE A 96 14.03 -0.83 -3.02
CA ILE A 96 13.71 -2.22 -3.38
C ILE A 96 13.97 -3.15 -2.19
N GLY A 97 15.09 -2.96 -1.49
CA GLY A 97 15.50 -3.73 -0.31
C GLY A 97 14.52 -3.65 0.86
N ASN A 98 13.85 -2.52 1.04
CA ASN A 98 12.83 -2.32 2.06
C ASN A 98 11.52 -3.05 1.76
N ILE A 99 11.20 -3.29 0.48
CA ILE A 99 10.01 -4.04 0.06
C ILE A 99 10.32 -5.54 0.03
N PHE A 100 11.47 -5.89 -0.53
CA PHE A 100 11.95 -7.26 -0.66
C PHE A 100 13.43 -7.31 -0.27
N PRO A 101 13.84 -8.12 0.73
CA PRO A 101 15.25 -8.29 1.06
C PRO A 101 16.06 -8.71 -0.17
N LEU A 102 17.13 -7.98 -0.47
CA LEU A 102 17.99 -8.21 -1.62
C LEU A 102 19.30 -8.87 -1.20
N LYS A 103 19.72 -9.87 -1.97
CA LYS A 103 21.01 -10.55 -1.86
C LYS A 103 21.84 -10.30 -3.10
N GLU A 104 23.11 -9.94 -2.90
CA GLU A 104 24.06 -9.84 -4.00
C GLU A 104 24.40 -11.23 -4.55
N ILE A 105 24.40 -11.39 -5.87
CA ILE A 105 24.74 -12.62 -6.58
C ILE A 105 25.76 -12.36 -7.67
N SER A 106 26.42 -13.42 -8.14
CA SER A 106 27.31 -13.31 -9.29
C SER A 106 26.51 -13.02 -10.57
N TYR A 107 27.19 -12.44 -11.55
CA TYR A 107 26.58 -12.25 -12.87
C TYR A 107 26.20 -13.58 -13.55
N VAL A 108 27.01 -14.63 -13.33
CA VAL A 108 26.73 -15.96 -13.87
C VAL A 108 25.41 -16.49 -13.33
N GLU A 109 25.16 -16.35 -12.02
CA GLU A 109 23.88 -16.73 -11.41
C GLU A 109 22.71 -15.90 -11.96
N ALA A 110 22.85 -14.57 -12.07
CA ALA A 110 21.81 -13.71 -12.60
C ALA A 110 21.47 -14.04 -14.06
N HIS A 111 22.50 -14.27 -14.88
CA HIS A 111 22.35 -14.63 -16.29
C HIS A 111 21.67 -15.99 -16.47
N ASN A 112 22.11 -17.02 -15.75
CA ASN A 112 21.50 -18.35 -15.81
C ASN A 112 20.07 -18.35 -15.27
N LEU A 113 19.76 -17.58 -14.23
CA LEU A 113 18.42 -17.47 -13.69
C LEU A 113 17.46 -16.83 -14.71
N ILE A 114 17.87 -15.73 -15.35
CA ILE A 114 17.06 -15.04 -16.34
C ILE A 114 16.90 -15.87 -17.61
N TYR A 115 18.00 -16.28 -18.25
CA TYR A 115 17.95 -17.01 -19.52
C TYR A 115 17.45 -18.44 -19.35
N GLY A 116 17.75 -19.10 -18.23
CA GLY A 116 17.21 -20.42 -17.93
C GLY A 116 15.69 -20.39 -17.75
N ALA A 117 15.14 -19.39 -17.07
CA ALA A 117 13.69 -19.23 -16.96
C ALA A 117 13.03 -18.92 -18.32
N ILE A 118 13.69 -18.11 -19.16
CA ILE A 118 13.23 -17.85 -20.53
C ILE A 118 13.22 -19.14 -21.34
N ALA A 119 14.32 -19.89 -21.36
CA ALA A 119 14.44 -21.14 -22.11
C ALA A 119 13.38 -22.15 -21.66
N PHE A 120 13.19 -22.29 -20.35
CA PHE A 120 12.15 -23.15 -19.77
C PHE A 120 10.75 -22.75 -20.25
N ALA A 121 10.40 -21.46 -20.21
CA ALA A 121 9.10 -20.96 -20.69
C ALA A 121 8.92 -21.12 -22.22
N GLU A 122 9.99 -20.93 -22.99
CA GLU A 122 9.98 -21.06 -24.45
C GLU A 122 9.72 -22.52 -24.89
N GLU A 123 10.15 -23.52 -24.13
CA GLU A 123 9.81 -24.93 -24.36
C GLU A 123 8.30 -25.19 -24.29
N ALA A 124 7.56 -24.42 -23.47
CA ALA A 124 6.10 -24.44 -23.40
C ALA A 124 5.42 -23.49 -24.41
N GLY A 125 6.19 -22.82 -25.28
CA GLY A 125 5.68 -21.88 -26.27
C GLY A 125 5.45 -20.45 -25.77
N ILE A 126 6.00 -20.09 -24.61
CA ILE A 126 5.85 -18.77 -24.00
C ILE A 126 7.11 -17.94 -24.25
N SER A 127 6.96 -16.81 -24.95
CA SER A 127 8.07 -15.86 -25.16
C SER A 127 8.20 -14.88 -24.00
N PRO A 128 9.42 -14.36 -23.72
CA PRO A 128 9.60 -13.34 -22.69
C PRO A 128 8.80 -12.07 -23.00
N HIS A 129 8.38 -11.36 -21.95
CA HIS A 129 7.60 -10.14 -22.09
C HIS A 129 8.28 -9.10 -22.99
N LYS A 130 7.49 -8.32 -23.74
CA LYS A 130 7.98 -7.34 -24.74
C LYS A 130 8.98 -6.33 -24.19
N SER A 131 8.94 -6.02 -22.89
CA SER A 131 9.90 -5.12 -22.24
C SER A 131 11.34 -5.67 -22.29
N PHE A 132 11.49 -7.00 -22.39
CA PHE A 132 12.79 -7.67 -22.53
C PHE A 132 13.53 -7.32 -23.84
N ALA A 133 12.81 -6.84 -24.87
CA ALA A 133 13.38 -6.48 -26.17
C ALA A 133 14.48 -5.40 -26.10
N VAL A 134 14.52 -4.59 -25.03
CA VAL A 134 15.57 -3.58 -24.81
C VAL A 134 16.47 -3.96 -23.63
N SER A 135 15.90 -4.41 -22.52
CA SER A 135 16.65 -4.70 -21.29
C SER A 135 17.60 -5.89 -21.46
N GLN A 136 17.34 -6.84 -22.38
CA GLN A 136 18.26 -7.94 -22.71
C GLN A 136 19.67 -7.48 -23.11
N TYR A 137 19.84 -6.25 -23.60
CA TYR A 137 21.15 -5.72 -23.97
C TYR A 137 21.98 -5.27 -22.75
N LEU A 138 21.43 -5.36 -21.54
CA LEU A 138 22.18 -5.35 -20.29
C LEU A 138 22.68 -6.74 -19.88
N LEU A 139 22.28 -7.79 -20.60
CA LEU A 139 22.81 -9.12 -20.47
C LEU A 139 23.76 -9.39 -21.66
N GLU A 140 24.85 -10.09 -21.40
CA GLU A 140 25.62 -10.75 -22.44
C GLU A 140 24.74 -11.77 -23.15
N GLU A 141 25.07 -12.04 -24.41
CA GLU A 141 24.35 -13.05 -25.19
C GLU A 141 24.51 -14.42 -24.54
N ASP A 142 23.42 -15.19 -24.53
CA ASP A 142 23.43 -16.55 -24.02
C ASP A 142 24.24 -17.45 -24.97
N THR A 143 25.49 -17.66 -24.60
CA THR A 143 26.52 -18.35 -25.38
C THR A 143 27.39 -19.16 -24.44
N GLU A 144 28.22 -20.07 -24.98
CA GLU A 144 29.14 -20.90 -24.19
C GLU A 144 30.20 -20.10 -23.40
N ASP A 145 30.31 -18.78 -23.63
CA ASP A 145 31.20 -17.88 -22.88
C ASP A 145 30.73 -17.68 -21.42
N ILE A 146 29.44 -17.89 -21.12
CA ILE A 146 28.90 -17.86 -19.76
C ILE A 146 28.77 -19.30 -19.24
N PRO A 147 29.36 -19.66 -18.09
CA PRO A 147 29.20 -20.99 -17.53
C PRO A 147 27.73 -21.32 -17.26
N LEU A 148 27.26 -22.46 -17.77
CA LEU A 148 25.92 -22.97 -17.50
C LEU A 148 25.85 -23.52 -16.08
N LEU A 149 24.87 -23.06 -15.31
CA LEU A 149 24.54 -23.56 -13.99
C LEU A 149 23.32 -24.46 -14.07
N ASP A 150 23.37 -25.59 -13.36
CA ASP A 150 22.20 -26.46 -13.20
C ASP A 150 21.25 -25.82 -12.19
N MET A 151 20.20 -25.16 -12.71
CA MET A 151 19.18 -24.48 -11.91
C MET A 151 17.83 -25.19 -12.08
N PRO A 152 17.11 -25.47 -10.98
CA PRO A 152 15.79 -26.07 -11.08
C PRO A 152 14.78 -25.03 -11.59
N PHE A 153 14.07 -25.37 -12.66
CA PHE A 153 12.91 -24.63 -13.15
C PHE A 153 11.66 -25.50 -13.10
N GLY A 154 10.50 -24.87 -13.00
CA GLY A 154 9.24 -25.53 -12.68
C GLY A 154 9.09 -25.84 -11.20
N GLN A 155 7.89 -26.27 -10.82
CA GLN A 155 7.57 -26.75 -9.48
C GLN A 155 7.34 -28.27 -9.54
N ASP A 156 8.11 -29.03 -8.75
CA ASP A 156 8.10 -30.50 -8.77
C ASP A 156 8.36 -31.10 -10.18
N GLY A 157 9.19 -30.44 -10.99
CA GLY A 157 9.51 -30.87 -12.36
C GLY A 157 8.38 -30.64 -13.37
N LYS A 158 7.41 -29.78 -13.04
CA LYS A 158 6.29 -29.40 -13.90
C LYS A 158 6.21 -27.90 -14.08
N TYR A 159 5.61 -27.46 -15.18
CA TYR A 159 5.20 -26.07 -15.34
C TYR A 159 4.12 -25.75 -14.32
N TYR A 160 4.23 -24.64 -13.62
CA TYR A 160 3.21 -24.21 -12.66
C TYR A 160 2.83 -22.76 -12.88
N LEU A 161 1.65 -22.58 -13.47
CA LEU A 161 1.07 -21.27 -13.76
C LEU A 161 0.29 -20.75 -12.55
N CYS A 162 0.90 -19.83 -11.80
CA CYS A 162 0.19 -19.01 -10.82
C CYS A 162 -0.38 -17.78 -11.53
N ALA A 163 -1.67 -17.82 -11.89
CA ALA A 163 -2.35 -16.70 -12.52
C ALA A 163 -2.91 -15.76 -11.44
N ASN A 164 -2.62 -14.46 -11.54
CA ASN A 164 -3.16 -13.44 -10.63
C ASN A 164 -4.54 -12.93 -11.10
N SER A 165 -5.00 -13.33 -12.29
CA SER A 165 -6.29 -12.94 -12.81
C SER A 165 -6.82 -13.95 -13.83
N MET A 166 -8.14 -13.92 -14.04
CA MET A 166 -8.79 -14.71 -15.08
C MET A 166 -8.25 -14.36 -16.48
N LEU A 167 -7.83 -13.11 -16.71
CA LEU A 167 -7.22 -12.69 -17.98
C LEU A 167 -5.85 -13.35 -18.19
N GLU A 168 -4.99 -13.34 -17.18
CA GLU A 168 -3.67 -13.98 -17.24
C GLU A 168 -3.82 -15.49 -17.46
N LEU A 169 -4.75 -16.12 -16.74
CA LEU A 169 -5.05 -17.54 -16.93
C LEU A 169 -5.52 -17.84 -18.36
N ASN A 170 -6.49 -17.09 -18.88
CA ASN A 170 -7.00 -17.26 -20.24
C ASN A 170 -5.96 -16.93 -21.32
N THR A 171 -4.92 -16.17 -20.99
CA THR A 171 -3.83 -15.85 -21.91
C THR A 171 -2.85 -17.01 -22.04
N TYR A 172 -2.44 -17.62 -20.92
CA TYR A 172 -1.35 -18.60 -20.92
C TYR A 172 -1.84 -20.06 -20.88
N LEU A 173 -2.98 -20.35 -20.25
CA LEU A 173 -3.49 -21.72 -20.16
C LEU A 173 -3.69 -22.37 -21.56
N PRO A 174 -4.26 -21.69 -22.58
CA PRO A 174 -4.38 -22.28 -23.91
C PRO A 174 -3.03 -22.57 -24.57
N ILE A 175 -1.99 -21.79 -24.26
CA ILE A 175 -0.63 -22.00 -24.78
C ILE A 175 -0.05 -23.27 -24.14
N LEU A 176 -0.22 -23.44 -22.82
CA LEU A 176 0.21 -24.65 -22.12
C LEU A 176 -0.54 -25.88 -22.62
N GLU A 177 -1.87 -25.84 -22.75
CA GLU A 177 -2.69 -26.93 -23.27
C GLU A 177 -2.34 -27.33 -24.70
N GLN A 178 -1.84 -26.39 -25.51
CA GLN A 178 -1.44 -26.64 -26.89
C GLN A 178 -0.05 -27.31 -26.99
N ASN A 179 0.87 -26.96 -26.10
CA ASN A 179 2.29 -27.35 -26.22
C ASN A 179 2.70 -28.46 -25.24
N LEU A 180 1.94 -28.68 -24.16
CA LEU A 180 2.26 -29.61 -23.09
C LEU A 180 1.14 -30.65 -22.87
N SER A 181 1.52 -31.80 -22.33
CA SER A 181 0.58 -32.81 -21.86
C SER A 181 -0.08 -32.37 -20.53
N PRO A 182 -1.33 -32.78 -20.23
CA PRO A 182 -2.00 -32.39 -18.99
C PRO A 182 -1.28 -32.79 -17.69
N ASP A 183 -0.33 -33.71 -17.75
CA ASP A 183 0.51 -34.12 -16.62
C ASP A 183 1.82 -33.33 -16.50
N GLU A 184 2.19 -32.51 -17.49
CA GLU A 184 3.41 -31.71 -17.52
C GLU A 184 3.23 -30.31 -16.90
N PHE A 185 1.99 -29.87 -16.68
CA PHE A 185 1.70 -28.58 -16.04
C PHE A 185 0.60 -28.64 -14.97
N LYS A 186 0.60 -27.63 -14.11
CA LYS A 186 -0.46 -27.29 -13.16
C LYS A 186 -0.74 -25.79 -13.28
N TYR A 187 -1.92 -25.37 -12.86
CA TYR A 187 -2.24 -23.96 -12.72
C TYR A 187 -3.10 -23.74 -11.49
N ASP A 188 -2.90 -22.62 -10.82
CA ASP A 188 -3.79 -22.09 -9.81
C ASP A 188 -4.13 -20.65 -10.18
N LEU A 189 -5.40 -20.28 -9.99
CA LEU A 189 -5.81 -18.89 -9.94
C LEU A 189 -5.66 -18.45 -8.48
N ILE A 190 -4.75 -17.52 -8.22
CA ILE A 190 -4.61 -16.94 -6.89
C ILE A 190 -5.85 -16.08 -6.66
N ASP A 191 -6.85 -16.63 -5.95
CA ASP A 191 -8.00 -15.88 -5.41
C ASP A 191 -7.47 -14.96 -4.30
N GLU A 192 -6.86 -13.84 -4.71
CA GLU A 192 -7.07 -12.61 -3.97
C GLU A 192 -8.52 -12.22 -4.30
N ASP A 193 -9.40 -12.23 -3.30
CA ASP A 193 -10.72 -11.61 -3.45
C ASP A 193 -10.52 -10.22 -4.09
N GLU A 194 -11.18 -9.99 -5.22
CA GLU A 194 -11.42 -8.74 -5.94
C GLU A 194 -10.66 -8.51 -7.26
N ASP A 195 -11.47 -8.25 -8.29
CA ASP A 195 -11.12 -7.77 -9.61
C ASP A 195 -10.01 -6.68 -9.60
N GLU A 196 -8.75 -7.08 -9.78
CA GLU A 196 -7.77 -6.22 -10.44
C GLU A 196 -8.21 -6.07 -11.90
N GLU A 197 -9.09 -5.10 -12.19
CA GLU A 197 -9.17 -4.54 -13.53
C GLU A 197 -7.76 -4.03 -13.87
N VAL A 198 -7.07 -4.81 -14.70
CA VAL A 198 -5.85 -4.40 -15.39
C VAL A 198 -6.15 -3.06 -16.04
N GLU A 199 -5.66 -1.97 -15.45
CA GLU A 199 -5.39 -0.74 -16.21
C GLU A 199 -4.70 -1.20 -17.48
N GLU A 200 -5.25 -0.87 -18.66
CA GLU A 200 -4.54 -1.11 -19.92
C GLU A 200 -3.10 -0.66 -19.69
N LYS A 201 -2.16 -1.61 -19.68
CA LYS A 201 -0.75 -1.32 -19.42
C LYS A 201 -0.28 -0.39 -20.53
N GLU A 202 -0.35 0.91 -20.28
CA GLU A 202 0.37 1.91 -21.07
C GLU A 202 1.83 1.47 -21.07
N ASP A 203 2.42 1.42 -22.26
CA ASP A 203 3.83 1.06 -22.43
C ASP A 203 4.69 1.86 -21.44
N PHE A 204 5.56 1.17 -20.69
CA PHE A 204 6.41 1.78 -19.66
C PHE A 204 7.19 2.98 -20.21
N ASP A 205 6.82 4.18 -19.75
CA ASP A 205 7.51 5.43 -20.01
C ASP A 205 8.49 5.72 -18.86
N PRO A 206 9.82 5.78 -19.10
CA PRO A 206 10.78 6.16 -18.07
C PRO A 206 10.54 7.56 -17.47
N GLU A 207 9.78 8.42 -18.15
CA GLU A 207 9.32 9.71 -17.62
C GLU A 207 8.28 9.51 -16.50
N VAL A 208 7.39 8.52 -16.60
CA VAL A 208 6.42 8.15 -15.54
C VAL A 208 7.13 7.61 -14.30
N TRP A 209 8.17 6.81 -14.46
CA TRP A 209 8.95 6.32 -13.32
C TRP A 209 9.81 7.42 -12.66
N ASN A 210 10.49 8.26 -13.45
CA ASN A 210 11.22 9.39 -12.89
C ASN A 210 10.27 10.36 -12.19
N ASN A 211 9.08 10.58 -12.74
CA ASN A 211 8.00 11.30 -12.06
C ASN A 211 7.58 10.61 -10.76
N MET A 212 7.57 9.28 -10.68
CA MET A 212 7.28 8.55 -9.44
C MET A 212 8.38 8.75 -8.38
N LEU A 213 9.66 8.67 -8.73
CA LEU A 213 10.76 8.94 -7.80
C LEU A 213 10.81 10.39 -7.35
N ASP A 214 10.61 11.35 -8.26
CA ASP A 214 10.50 12.78 -7.93
C ASP A 214 9.30 13.02 -7.01
N ARG A 215 8.18 12.33 -7.23
CA ARG A 215 7.01 12.38 -6.34
C ARG A 215 7.30 11.74 -4.98
N LEU A 216 8.06 10.64 -4.90
CA LEU A 216 8.48 10.02 -3.64
C LEU A 216 9.42 10.93 -2.85
N GLU A 217 10.38 11.58 -3.52
CA GLU A 217 11.25 12.55 -2.89
C GLU A 217 10.49 13.80 -2.42
N LYS A 218 9.50 14.27 -3.20
CA LYS A 218 8.57 15.33 -2.78
C LYS A 218 7.73 14.89 -1.57
N MET A 219 7.20 13.67 -1.56
CA MET A 219 6.38 13.12 -0.47
C MET A 219 7.18 13.06 0.83
N ASN A 220 8.42 12.54 0.80
CA ASN A 220 9.31 12.51 1.96
C ASN A 220 9.67 13.91 2.50
N LYS A 221 9.41 14.97 1.71
CA LYS A 221 9.62 16.37 2.11
C LYS A 221 8.33 17.10 2.43
N LEU A 222 7.15 16.47 2.31
CA LEU A 222 5.89 17.10 2.68
C LEU A 222 5.89 17.33 4.19
N PRO A 223 5.67 18.57 4.64
CA PRO A 223 5.57 18.86 6.06
C PRO A 223 4.30 18.24 6.64
N ASP A 224 4.41 17.81 7.89
CA ASP A 224 3.29 17.26 8.66
C ASP A 224 3.05 18.10 9.92
N GLU A 225 1.81 18.05 10.43
CA GLU A 225 1.46 18.73 11.67
C GLU A 225 2.24 18.11 12.83
N LYS A 226 2.81 18.95 13.70
CA LYS A 226 3.46 18.43 14.90
C LYS A 226 2.42 18.08 15.96
N TYR A 227 2.47 16.84 16.41
CA TYR A 227 1.73 16.39 17.58
C TYR A 227 1.98 17.32 18.79
N SER A 228 0.92 17.81 19.41
CA SER A 228 0.99 18.71 20.57
C SER A 228 -0.21 18.64 21.51
N TYR A 229 -1.03 17.59 21.38
CA TYR A 229 -2.16 17.34 22.27
C TYR A 229 -1.72 17.30 23.74
N GLN A 230 -2.52 17.92 24.61
CA GLN A 230 -2.29 17.95 26.05
C GLN A 230 -3.27 16.98 26.71
N HIS A 231 -2.73 15.92 27.30
CA HIS A 231 -3.50 14.87 27.95
C HIS A 231 -4.34 15.40 29.11
N GLY A 232 -5.56 14.88 29.24
CA GLY A 232 -6.41 15.08 30.40
C GLY A 232 -5.94 14.29 31.62
N ALA A 233 -6.66 14.41 32.73
CA ALA A 233 -6.48 13.52 33.87
C ALA A 233 -7.16 12.17 33.59
N TYR A 234 -6.37 11.10 33.51
CA TYR A 234 -6.88 9.74 33.36
C TYR A 234 -7.02 9.04 34.73
N PRO A 235 -7.91 8.02 34.84
CA PRO A 235 -8.00 7.20 36.03
C PRO A 235 -6.65 6.54 36.37
N THR A 236 -6.21 6.65 37.63
CA THR A 236 -4.96 6.02 38.11
C THR A 236 -5.19 4.65 38.75
N THR A 237 -6.45 4.25 38.90
CA THR A 237 -6.86 2.93 39.41
C THR A 237 -8.00 2.40 38.59
N LEU A 238 -7.92 1.13 38.21
CA LEU A 238 -8.97 0.46 37.45
C LEU A 238 -10.11 0.05 38.39
N GLN A 239 -11.24 0.77 38.30
CA GLN A 239 -12.44 0.49 39.10
C GLN A 239 -13.56 -0.01 38.19
N VAL A 240 -13.64 -1.33 38.05
CA VAL A 240 -14.70 -1.99 37.28
C VAL A 240 -15.60 -2.83 38.17
N LYS A 241 -16.86 -2.97 37.79
CA LYS A 241 -17.83 -3.83 38.47
C LYS A 241 -17.57 -5.30 38.17
N HIS A 242 -17.28 -5.63 36.92
CA HIS A 242 -17.06 -6.98 36.41
C HIS A 242 -15.56 -7.26 36.28
N GLN A 243 -14.91 -7.59 37.41
CA GLN A 243 -13.46 -7.83 37.49
C GLN A 243 -12.94 -8.91 36.53
N GLN A 244 -13.80 -9.85 36.12
CA GLN A 244 -13.46 -10.86 35.10
C GLN A 244 -13.08 -10.26 33.74
N LEU A 245 -13.60 -9.06 33.39
CA LEU A 245 -13.24 -8.37 32.15
C LEU A 245 -11.76 -8.00 32.13
N VAL A 246 -11.23 -7.51 33.25
CA VAL A 246 -9.81 -7.15 33.37
C VAL A 246 -8.94 -8.39 33.15
N HIS A 247 -9.29 -9.50 33.78
CA HIS A 247 -8.55 -10.75 33.61
C HIS A 247 -8.58 -11.26 32.17
N LEU A 248 -9.70 -11.09 31.45
CA LEU A 248 -9.80 -11.53 30.06
C LEU A 248 -9.07 -10.59 29.09
N PHE A 249 -9.23 -9.28 29.24
CA PHE A 249 -8.73 -8.29 28.29
C PHE A 249 -7.21 -8.12 28.35
N TYR A 250 -6.62 -8.34 29.53
CA TYR A 250 -5.17 -8.24 29.76
C TYR A 250 -4.45 -9.58 29.68
N ASP A 251 -5.14 -10.69 29.37
CA ASP A 251 -4.49 -12.00 29.22
C ASP A 251 -3.91 -12.13 27.80
N PRO A 252 -2.57 -12.26 27.63
CA PRO A 252 -1.92 -12.40 26.33
C PRO A 252 -2.44 -13.58 25.50
N LYS A 253 -3.05 -14.58 26.15
CA LYS A 253 -3.72 -15.70 25.47
C LYS A 253 -4.78 -15.23 24.47
N TYR A 254 -5.48 -14.14 24.80
CA TYR A 254 -6.60 -13.63 24.00
C TYR A 254 -6.24 -12.42 23.14
N ALA A 255 -4.96 -12.03 23.05
CA ALA A 255 -4.50 -10.83 22.35
C ALA A 255 -4.86 -10.72 20.85
N TYR A 256 -5.40 -11.77 20.24
CA TYR A 256 -5.84 -11.78 18.85
C TYR A 256 -7.28 -12.27 18.67
N GLY A 257 -8.04 -12.32 19.77
CA GLY A 257 -9.45 -12.62 19.77
C GLY A 257 -9.88 -13.62 20.83
N PHE A 258 -11.15 -13.52 21.20
CA PHE A 258 -11.81 -14.46 22.10
C PHE A 258 -12.48 -15.59 21.31
N PRO A 259 -12.58 -16.81 21.90
CA PRO A 259 -13.58 -17.80 21.48
C PRO A 259 -14.99 -17.23 21.56
N ASP A 260 -15.87 -17.66 20.64
CA ASP A 260 -17.25 -17.18 20.52
C ASP A 260 -18.04 -17.32 21.84
N GLU A 261 -17.77 -18.38 22.62
CA GLU A 261 -18.44 -18.59 23.90
C GLU A 261 -18.08 -17.50 24.93
N ILE A 262 -16.83 -17.04 24.93
CA ILE A 262 -16.38 -15.96 25.81
C ILE A 262 -16.96 -14.62 25.35
N VAL A 263 -17.01 -14.37 24.03
CA VAL A 263 -17.66 -13.18 23.48
C VAL A 263 -19.13 -13.13 23.92
N GLN A 264 -19.85 -14.24 23.79
CA GLN A 264 -21.25 -14.32 24.19
C GLN A 264 -21.44 -14.17 25.71
N GLU A 265 -20.53 -14.72 26.53
CA GLU A 265 -20.57 -14.55 27.98
C GLU A 265 -20.43 -13.07 28.37
N ILE A 266 -19.49 -12.35 27.76
CA ILE A 266 -19.30 -10.92 28.00
C ILE A 266 -20.54 -10.13 27.56
N LEU A 267 -21.09 -10.40 26.36
CA LEU A 267 -22.29 -9.73 25.86
C LEU A 267 -23.55 -10.00 26.70
N ASN A 268 -23.58 -11.07 27.50
CA ASN A 268 -24.70 -11.36 28.40
C ASN A 268 -24.68 -10.51 29.69
N LEU A 269 -23.60 -9.76 29.96
CA LEU A 269 -23.56 -8.82 31.07
C LEU A 269 -24.53 -7.65 30.83
N PRO A 270 -25.02 -6.97 31.89
CA PRO A 270 -25.87 -5.78 31.72
C PRO A 270 -25.15 -4.71 30.89
N HIS A 271 -25.72 -4.33 29.75
CA HIS A 271 -25.04 -3.51 28.73
C HIS A 271 -24.46 -2.20 29.28
N GLU A 272 -25.20 -1.48 30.13
CA GLU A 272 -24.72 -0.23 30.74
C GLU A 272 -23.54 -0.44 31.70
N GLU A 273 -23.54 -1.56 32.43
CA GLU A 273 -22.45 -1.90 33.34
C GLU A 273 -21.22 -2.33 32.56
N LEU A 274 -21.41 -3.14 31.50
CA LEU A 274 -20.35 -3.56 30.59
C LEU A 274 -19.73 -2.35 29.88
N ARG A 275 -20.56 -1.45 29.33
CA ARG A 275 -20.11 -0.21 28.69
C ARG A 275 -19.22 0.59 29.64
N HIS A 276 -19.69 0.86 30.86
CA HIS A 276 -18.95 1.67 31.83
C HIS A 276 -17.62 1.02 32.24
N ASP A 277 -17.61 -0.30 32.47
CA ASP A 277 -16.39 -1.02 32.79
C ASP A 277 -15.38 -0.98 31.65
N ILE A 278 -15.83 -1.12 30.40
CA ILE A 278 -14.97 -1.01 29.21
C ILE A 278 -14.42 0.41 29.04
N GLU A 279 -15.24 1.44 29.22
CA GLU A 279 -14.80 2.84 29.18
C GLU A 279 -13.73 3.12 30.24
N GLN A 280 -13.89 2.55 31.46
CA GLN A 280 -12.86 2.64 32.50
C GLN A 280 -11.56 1.94 32.09
N ILE A 281 -11.64 0.75 31.46
CA ILE A 281 -10.46 0.06 30.92
C ILE A 281 -9.76 0.92 29.87
N CYS A 282 -10.49 1.50 28.91
CA CYS A 282 -9.93 2.36 27.87
C CYS A 282 -9.18 3.56 28.45
N LEU A 283 -9.82 4.30 29.35
CA LEU A 283 -9.24 5.52 29.92
C LEU A 283 -8.06 5.22 30.85
N TYR A 284 -8.13 4.15 31.64
CA TYR A 284 -7.03 3.70 32.49
C TYR A 284 -5.80 3.34 31.65
N GLU A 285 -5.98 2.46 30.66
CA GLU A 285 -4.88 2.00 29.82
C GLU A 285 -4.29 3.14 28.98
N THR A 286 -5.14 4.07 28.52
CA THR A 286 -4.70 5.32 27.89
C THR A 286 -3.82 6.13 28.83
N GLY A 287 -4.23 6.32 30.09
CA GLY A 287 -3.43 7.02 31.08
C GLY A 287 -2.11 6.34 31.44
N CYS A 288 -2.03 5.01 31.31
CA CYS A 288 -0.79 4.26 31.52
C CYS A 288 0.21 4.41 30.36
N THR A 289 -0.26 4.81 29.17
CA THR A 289 0.51 4.70 27.92
C THR A 289 0.55 5.98 27.08
N CYS A 290 -0.12 7.06 27.49
CA CYS A 290 -0.22 8.30 26.71
C CYS A 290 1.11 9.06 26.57
N ASP A 291 1.98 9.02 27.59
CA ASP A 291 3.20 9.84 27.62
C ASP A 291 4.37 9.21 26.88
N THR A 292 4.82 8.03 27.31
CA THR A 292 6.00 7.35 26.73
C THR A 292 5.83 5.85 26.84
N ILE A 293 5.97 5.16 25.70
CA ILE A 293 6.08 3.71 25.65
C ILE A 293 7.54 3.33 25.86
N THR A 294 7.85 2.61 26.94
CA THR A 294 9.24 2.22 27.26
C THR A 294 9.63 0.91 26.59
N ASP A 295 10.94 0.65 26.46
CA ASP A 295 11.43 -0.63 25.95
C ASP A 295 10.94 -1.81 26.83
N GLU A 296 10.80 -1.63 28.14
CA GLU A 296 10.23 -2.67 29.01
C GLU A 296 8.77 -2.98 28.68
N MET A 297 7.99 -2.01 28.18
CA MET A 297 6.61 -2.25 27.73
C MET A 297 6.59 -3.06 26.43
N TRP A 298 7.45 -2.71 25.46
CA TRP A 298 7.60 -3.45 24.21
C TRP A 298 8.06 -4.91 24.41
N ASN A 299 8.83 -5.17 25.47
CA ASN A 299 9.35 -6.50 25.78
C ASN A 299 8.40 -7.36 26.63
N GLN A 300 7.24 -6.83 27.05
CA GLN A 300 6.23 -7.61 27.76
C GLN A 300 5.38 -8.44 26.80
N ASP A 301 4.73 -9.47 27.33
CA ASP A 301 3.77 -10.24 26.55
C ASP A 301 2.61 -9.32 26.11
N TYR A 302 2.42 -9.20 24.80
CA TYR A 302 1.41 -8.34 24.21
C TYR A 302 -0.01 -8.76 24.63
N HIS A 303 -0.81 -7.81 25.10
CA HIS A 303 -2.24 -7.94 25.31
C HIS A 303 -3.00 -6.89 24.49
N SER A 304 -4.19 -7.21 24.00
CA SER A 304 -4.97 -6.33 23.13
C SER A 304 -6.18 -5.72 23.84
N ALA A 305 -6.00 -5.27 25.09
CA ALA A 305 -7.08 -4.76 25.93
C ALA A 305 -7.88 -3.64 25.22
N LEU A 306 -7.20 -2.70 24.56
CA LEU A 306 -7.87 -1.62 23.83
C LEU A 306 -8.58 -2.07 22.55
N ILE A 307 -8.06 -3.07 21.84
CA ILE A 307 -8.74 -3.66 20.68
C ILE A 307 -10.03 -4.37 21.11
N HIS A 308 -9.95 -5.17 22.18
CA HIS A 308 -11.13 -5.81 22.77
C HIS A 308 -12.17 -4.77 23.16
N SER A 309 -11.75 -3.73 23.87
CA SER A 309 -12.63 -2.62 24.26
C SER A 309 -13.31 -1.97 23.05
N LEU A 310 -12.57 -1.62 22.00
CA LEU A 310 -13.16 -1.04 20.79
C LEU A 310 -14.20 -1.95 20.13
N PHE A 311 -13.94 -3.26 20.08
CA PHE A 311 -14.87 -4.22 19.48
C PHE A 311 -16.17 -4.31 20.27
N PHE A 312 -16.09 -4.43 21.59
CA PHE A 312 -17.27 -4.49 22.44
C PHE A 312 -18.04 -3.17 22.49
N LEU A 313 -17.37 -2.01 22.56
CA LEU A 313 -18.05 -0.72 22.46
C LEU A 313 -18.79 -0.59 21.12
N GLY A 314 -18.15 -1.00 20.02
CA GLY A 314 -18.77 -1.02 18.70
C GLY A 314 -19.98 -1.97 18.60
N GLU A 315 -19.96 -3.11 19.30
CA GLU A 315 -21.11 -4.04 19.35
C GLU A 315 -22.26 -3.50 20.21
N LEU A 316 -21.94 -2.79 21.30
CA LEU A 316 -22.94 -2.17 22.17
C LEU A 316 -23.64 -0.97 21.51
N LYS A 317 -23.01 -0.32 20.52
CA LYS A 317 -23.59 0.74 19.68
C LYS A 317 -24.21 1.89 20.48
N ASN A 318 -23.61 2.21 21.63
CA ASN A 318 -24.10 3.26 22.51
C ASN A 318 -23.25 4.54 22.32
N PRO A 319 -23.81 5.62 21.76
CA PRO A 319 -23.04 6.81 21.36
C PRO A 319 -22.35 7.53 22.51
N ASP A 320 -22.79 7.33 23.77
CA ASP A 320 -22.12 7.93 24.94
C ASP A 320 -20.65 7.50 25.08
N SER A 321 -20.24 6.40 24.43
CA SER A 321 -18.86 5.93 24.41
C SER A 321 -17.99 6.59 23.33
N LEU A 322 -18.57 7.37 22.41
CA LEU A 322 -17.83 8.08 21.35
C LEU A 322 -16.71 8.96 21.92
N PRO A 323 -16.90 9.75 22.99
CA PRO A 323 -15.83 10.58 23.55
C PRO A 323 -14.61 9.79 23.99
N VAL A 324 -14.79 8.56 24.50
CA VAL A 324 -13.69 7.68 24.91
C VAL A 324 -12.90 7.19 23.68
N VAL A 325 -13.58 6.82 22.60
CA VAL A 325 -12.93 6.40 21.35
C VAL A 325 -12.18 7.57 20.70
N LEU A 326 -12.79 8.76 20.66
CA LEU A 326 -12.12 9.97 20.16
C LEU A 326 -10.93 10.35 21.04
N GLU A 327 -10.97 10.12 22.35
CA GLU A 327 -9.84 10.36 23.25
C GLU A 327 -8.65 9.43 22.95
N MET A 328 -8.91 8.16 22.61
CA MET A 328 -7.86 7.23 22.15
C MET A 328 -7.24 7.70 20.83
N LEU A 329 -8.06 8.24 19.92
CA LEU A 329 -7.60 8.80 18.64
C LEU A 329 -6.86 10.14 18.77
N LYS A 330 -6.87 10.81 19.93
CA LYS A 330 -6.06 12.03 20.17
C LYS A 330 -4.63 11.72 20.61
N GLN A 331 -4.31 10.46 20.89
CA GLN A 331 -2.99 10.08 21.37
C GLN A 331 -1.93 10.13 20.25
N ASN A 332 -0.65 10.04 20.62
CA ASN A 332 0.47 10.13 19.68
C ASN A 332 0.67 8.84 18.89
N ASP A 333 1.50 8.93 17.85
CA ASP A 333 1.88 7.81 16.97
C ASP A 333 2.44 6.60 17.74
N ALA A 334 3.32 6.82 18.73
CA ALA A 334 3.89 5.74 19.53
C ALA A 334 2.83 4.95 20.32
N TYR A 335 1.81 5.64 20.85
CA TYR A 335 0.67 5.00 21.49
C TYR A 335 -0.16 4.20 20.48
N LEU A 336 -0.46 4.78 19.31
CA LEU A 336 -1.26 4.13 18.28
C LEU A 336 -0.56 2.87 17.75
N GLU A 337 0.74 2.97 17.51
CA GLU A 337 1.60 1.86 17.09
C GLU A 337 1.67 0.77 18.16
N TYR A 338 1.87 1.13 19.43
CA TYR A 338 1.96 0.16 20.53
C TYR A 338 0.68 -0.65 20.73
N HIS A 339 -0.48 0.00 20.67
CA HIS A 339 -1.75 -0.68 20.95
C HIS A 339 -2.38 -1.34 19.73
N PHE A 340 -2.25 -0.73 18.55
CA PHE A 340 -2.98 -1.13 17.36
C PHE A 340 -2.07 -1.53 16.21
N GLY A 341 -0.91 -0.87 16.03
CA GLY A 341 -0.05 -1.08 14.87
C GLY A 341 -0.84 -1.06 13.56
N ASP A 342 -0.54 -2.01 12.68
CA ASP A 342 -1.23 -2.19 11.39
C ASP A 342 -2.74 -2.49 11.51
N LEU A 343 -3.22 -2.89 12.69
CA LEU A 343 -4.64 -3.23 12.92
C LEU A 343 -5.52 -2.00 13.17
N GLY A 344 -4.97 -0.79 13.24
CA GLY A 344 -5.75 0.43 13.47
C GLY A 344 -6.92 0.59 12.48
N THR A 345 -6.68 0.27 11.20
CA THR A 345 -7.68 0.30 10.11
C THR A 345 -8.83 -0.71 10.29
N GLU A 346 -8.60 -1.79 11.03
CA GLU A 346 -9.60 -2.81 11.37
C GLU A 346 -10.39 -2.47 12.64
N CYS A 347 -9.80 -1.63 13.50
CA CYS A 347 -10.30 -1.35 14.84
C CYS A 347 -11.17 -0.10 14.89
N PHE A 348 -10.66 1.03 14.42
CA PHE A 348 -11.31 2.32 14.64
C PHE A 348 -12.50 2.59 13.71
N PRO A 349 -12.40 2.46 12.36
CA PRO A 349 -13.44 2.97 11.46
C PRO A 349 -14.84 2.45 11.76
N LEU A 350 -14.99 1.14 11.96
CA LEU A 350 -16.28 0.52 12.19
C LEU A 350 -16.86 0.83 13.57
N THR A 351 -16.02 0.88 14.62
CA THR A 351 -16.46 1.30 15.96
C THR A 351 -16.88 2.77 15.93
N THR A 352 -16.07 3.65 15.34
CA THR A 352 -16.39 5.07 15.21
C THR A 352 -17.66 5.29 14.38
N TYR A 353 -17.90 4.51 13.32
CA TYR A 353 -19.16 4.54 12.57
C TYR A 353 -20.36 4.21 13.45
N PHE A 354 -20.31 3.10 14.20
CA PHE A 354 -21.43 2.68 15.05
C PHE A 354 -21.75 3.69 16.16
N LEU A 355 -20.73 4.32 16.74
CA LEU A 355 -20.92 5.28 17.85
C LEU A 355 -21.20 6.70 17.36
N GLY A 356 -20.65 7.09 16.21
CA GLY A 356 -20.57 8.48 15.74
C GLY A 356 -21.50 8.84 14.59
N ARG A 357 -22.20 7.89 13.97
CA ARG A 357 -23.06 8.17 12.80
C ARG A 357 -24.15 9.22 13.03
N GLU A 358 -24.65 9.39 14.26
CA GLU A 358 -25.62 10.45 14.60
C GLU A 358 -24.96 11.72 15.19
N HIS A 359 -23.63 11.76 15.24
CA HIS A 359 -22.81 12.76 15.96
C HIS A 359 -21.73 13.38 15.05
N LEU A 360 -22.07 13.67 13.78
CA LEU A 360 -21.10 14.16 12.79
C LEU A 360 -20.40 15.47 13.19
N GLU A 361 -21.04 16.35 13.97
CA GLU A 361 -20.38 17.58 14.46
C GLU A 361 -19.27 17.27 15.47
N GLU A 362 -19.41 16.24 16.31
CA GLU A 362 -18.33 15.83 17.22
C GLU A 362 -17.15 15.23 16.43
N LEU A 363 -17.45 14.47 15.37
CA LEU A 363 -16.42 13.98 14.44
C LEU A 363 -15.75 15.15 13.69
N TYR A 364 -16.52 16.17 13.30
CA TYR A 364 -15.99 17.38 12.66
C TYR A 364 -15.06 18.14 13.60
N ASP A 365 -15.47 18.36 14.85
CA ASP A 365 -14.68 19.04 15.88
C ASP A 365 -13.36 18.31 16.15
N TYR A 366 -13.38 16.97 16.15
CA TYR A 366 -12.15 16.16 16.22
C TYR A 366 -11.23 16.46 15.03
N MET A 367 -11.76 16.49 13.80
CA MET A 367 -10.98 16.77 12.59
C MET A 367 -10.41 18.20 12.54
N GLN A 368 -10.98 19.13 13.31
CA GLN A 368 -10.51 20.51 13.44
C GLN A 368 -9.64 20.75 14.68
N THR A 369 -9.47 19.76 15.56
CA THR A 369 -8.62 19.89 16.74
C THR A 369 -7.14 19.87 16.32
N PRO A 370 -6.33 20.91 16.63
CA PRO A 370 -4.93 20.97 16.22
C PRO A 370 -4.03 20.03 17.01
N GLY A 371 -2.89 19.69 16.44
CA GLY A 371 -1.82 18.94 17.11
C GLY A 371 -2.15 17.48 17.37
N LEU A 372 -3.04 16.87 16.57
CA LEU A 372 -3.34 15.44 16.61
C LEU A 372 -2.56 14.70 15.53
N ASP A 373 -2.45 13.38 15.69
CA ASP A 373 -1.86 12.51 14.69
C ASP A 373 -2.66 12.51 13.37
N MET A 374 -1.98 12.60 12.23
CA MET A 374 -2.67 12.67 10.94
C MET A 374 -3.30 11.34 10.51
N TYR A 375 -2.69 10.20 10.85
CA TYR A 375 -3.20 8.88 10.50
C TYR A 375 -4.47 8.57 11.29
N ALA A 376 -4.53 8.98 12.56
CA ALA A 376 -5.74 8.86 13.38
C ALA A 376 -6.98 9.53 12.75
N ARG A 377 -6.78 10.67 12.07
CA ARG A 377 -7.86 11.39 11.35
C ARG A 377 -8.42 10.59 10.17
N THR A 378 -7.61 9.75 9.54
CA THR A 378 -8.07 8.91 8.43
C THR A 378 -9.17 7.96 8.88
N TYR A 379 -9.07 7.39 10.09
CA TYR A 379 -10.09 6.49 10.62
C TYR A 379 -11.46 7.17 10.81
N VAL A 380 -11.48 8.46 11.17
CA VAL A 380 -12.71 9.24 11.28
C VAL A 380 -13.29 9.53 9.89
N ALA A 381 -12.44 9.89 8.92
CA ALA A 381 -12.89 10.07 7.54
C ALA A 381 -13.50 8.78 6.97
N THR A 382 -12.87 7.63 7.18
CA THR A 382 -13.42 6.32 6.78
C THR A 382 -14.75 6.02 7.50
N ALA A 383 -14.87 6.33 8.80
CA ALA A 383 -16.13 6.15 9.53
C ALA A 383 -17.28 7.01 8.97
N VAL A 384 -17.01 8.26 8.59
CA VAL A 384 -17.99 9.15 7.95
C VAL A 384 -18.35 8.65 6.55
N LYS A 385 -17.37 8.12 5.79
CA LYS A 385 -17.62 7.46 4.49
C LYS A 385 -18.62 6.31 4.64
N LEU A 386 -18.47 5.47 5.66
CA LEU A 386 -19.36 4.31 5.90
C LEU A 386 -20.83 4.73 6.05
N ILE A 387 -21.12 5.94 6.53
CA ILE A 387 -22.49 6.49 6.56
C ILE A 387 -23.05 6.61 5.13
N ALA A 388 -22.29 7.17 4.18
CA ALA A 388 -22.76 7.29 2.81
C ALA A 388 -22.95 5.94 2.10
N ILE A 389 -22.19 4.92 2.50
CA ILE A 389 -22.28 3.56 1.93
C ILE A 389 -23.49 2.80 2.49
N HIS A 390 -23.68 2.80 3.81
CA HIS A 390 -24.71 2.00 4.48
C HIS A 390 -26.04 2.72 4.69
N GLU A 391 -26.03 4.05 4.64
CA GLU A 391 -27.20 4.93 4.79
C GLU A 391 -27.22 5.92 3.61
N PRO A 392 -27.43 5.44 2.37
CA PRO A 392 -27.30 6.25 1.16
C PRO A 392 -28.24 7.46 1.13
N GLU A 393 -29.36 7.42 1.85
CA GLU A 393 -30.27 8.57 2.05
C GLU A 393 -29.60 9.75 2.78
N ARG A 394 -28.55 9.48 3.57
CA ARG A 394 -27.76 10.48 4.29
C ARG A 394 -26.52 10.93 3.52
N ARG A 395 -26.29 10.41 2.31
CA ARG A 395 -25.17 10.86 1.47
C ARG A 395 -25.09 12.39 1.32
N PRO A 396 -26.18 13.16 1.14
CA PRO A 396 -26.10 14.62 1.09
C PRO A 396 -25.50 15.27 2.35
N GLU A 397 -25.78 14.71 3.53
CA GLU A 397 -25.21 15.15 4.81
C GLU A 397 -23.71 14.89 4.88
N VAL A 398 -23.27 13.69 4.44
CA VAL A 398 -21.86 13.32 4.36
C VAL A 398 -21.09 14.20 3.37
N ILE A 399 -21.67 14.50 2.21
CA ILE A 399 -21.07 15.41 1.22
C ILE A 399 -20.91 16.82 1.79
N ASP A 400 -21.91 17.35 2.49
CA ASP A 400 -21.80 18.66 3.15
C ASP A 400 -20.71 18.67 4.23
N TRP A 401 -20.62 17.59 5.02
CA TRP A 401 -19.59 17.43 6.04
C TRP A 401 -18.17 17.47 5.45
N PHE A 402 -17.92 16.72 4.38
CA PHE A 402 -16.63 16.74 3.69
C PHE A 402 -16.39 18.08 2.97
N HIS A 403 -17.41 18.72 2.40
CA HIS A 403 -17.29 20.06 1.82
C HIS A 403 -16.76 21.06 2.85
N ARG A 404 -17.39 21.12 4.04
CA ARG A 404 -16.93 21.98 5.15
C ARG A 404 -15.50 21.67 5.56
N LEU A 405 -15.17 20.39 5.66
CA LEU A 405 -13.84 19.94 6.06
C LEU A 405 -12.75 20.36 5.05
N LEU A 406 -12.97 20.11 3.76
CA LEU A 406 -12.03 20.48 2.71
C LEU A 406 -11.86 22.00 2.61
N GLN A 407 -12.95 22.77 2.78
CA GLN A 407 -12.90 24.23 2.84
C GLN A 407 -12.12 24.75 4.06
N PHE A 408 -12.20 24.05 5.19
CA PHE A 408 -11.39 24.37 6.36
C PHE A 408 -9.90 24.05 6.13
N TYR A 409 -9.56 22.95 5.47
CA TYR A 409 -8.16 22.57 5.23
C TYR A 409 -7.48 23.39 4.15
N LEU A 410 -8.18 23.85 3.11
CA LEU A 410 -7.58 24.62 2.01
C LEU A 410 -6.71 25.81 2.45
N PRO A 411 -7.17 26.75 3.30
CA PRO A 411 -6.33 27.87 3.76
C PRO A 411 -5.25 27.44 4.76
N ASN A 412 -5.36 26.26 5.37
CA ASN A 412 -4.52 25.79 6.47
C ASN A 412 -3.42 24.80 6.03
N LEU A 413 -3.52 24.25 4.83
CA LEU A 413 -2.62 23.23 4.28
C LEU A 413 -1.16 23.71 4.22
N ALA A 414 -0.92 24.96 3.82
CA ALA A 414 0.44 25.50 3.72
C ALA A 414 1.17 25.62 5.07
N SER A 415 0.42 25.74 6.16
CA SER A 415 0.95 25.79 7.53
C SER A 415 0.86 24.45 8.26
N CYS A 416 0.33 23.41 7.61
CA CYS A 416 0.00 22.12 8.21
C CYS A 416 -0.83 22.24 9.49
N TYR A 417 -1.83 23.14 9.50
CA TYR A 417 -2.70 23.34 10.66
C TYR A 417 -3.89 22.39 10.55
N CYS A 418 -3.98 21.42 11.47
CA CYS A 418 -4.96 20.33 11.48
C CYS A 418 -4.95 19.38 10.27
N CYS A 419 -4.05 19.57 9.29
CA CYS A 419 -4.02 18.81 8.05
C CYS A 419 -2.62 18.76 7.43
N SER A 420 -2.43 17.82 6.51
CA SER A 420 -1.21 17.64 5.72
C SER A 420 -1.54 17.20 4.30
N GLY A 421 -0.57 17.30 3.38
CA GLY A 421 -0.73 16.85 2.01
C GLY A 421 -1.09 15.36 1.88
N VAL A 422 -0.55 14.54 2.79
CA VAL A 422 -0.83 13.10 2.86
C VAL A 422 -2.26 12.87 3.34
N LEU A 423 -2.70 13.55 4.41
CA LEU A 423 -4.08 13.44 4.90
C LEU A 423 -5.12 13.80 3.83
N ILE A 424 -4.88 14.87 3.06
CA ILE A 424 -5.79 15.24 1.96
C ILE A 424 -5.85 14.15 0.89
N SER A 425 -4.73 13.50 0.59
CA SER A 425 -4.70 12.37 -0.36
C SER A 425 -5.48 11.16 0.16
N MET A 426 -5.35 10.85 1.46
CA MET A 426 -6.12 9.77 2.10
C MET A 426 -7.62 10.07 2.14
N ILE A 427 -8.02 11.30 2.48
CA ILE A 427 -9.42 11.73 2.38
C ILE A 427 -9.92 11.65 0.94
N THR A 428 -9.07 11.99 -0.05
CA THR A 428 -9.42 11.84 -1.47
C THR A 428 -9.74 10.38 -1.81
N ALA A 429 -9.01 9.41 -1.24
CA ALA A 429 -9.30 7.99 -1.43
C ALA A 429 -10.70 7.63 -0.92
N GLU A 430 -11.07 8.10 0.27
CA GLU A 430 -12.41 7.88 0.84
C GLU A 430 -13.51 8.48 -0.05
N LEU A 431 -13.26 9.66 -0.62
CA LEU A 431 -14.20 10.35 -1.52
C LEU A 431 -14.33 9.67 -2.89
N LEU A 432 -13.29 9.00 -3.35
CA LEU A 432 -13.31 8.19 -4.58
C LEU A 432 -14.24 6.99 -4.42
N ASP A 433 -14.19 6.29 -3.29
CA ASP A 433 -15.02 5.12 -2.99
C ASP A 433 -16.52 5.46 -3.07
N ILE A 434 -16.93 6.62 -2.54
CA ILE A 434 -18.34 7.09 -2.59
C ILE A 434 -18.68 7.96 -3.79
N ARG A 435 -17.74 8.11 -4.74
CA ARG A 435 -17.88 8.93 -5.96
C ARG A 435 -18.44 10.32 -5.66
N ALA A 436 -17.75 11.06 -4.80
CA ALA A 436 -18.17 12.40 -4.37
C ALA A 436 -17.93 13.49 -5.44
N ILE A 437 -18.59 13.38 -6.59
CA ILE A 437 -18.46 14.33 -7.73
C ILE A 437 -18.74 15.78 -7.33
N GLU A 438 -19.56 15.99 -6.31
CA GLU A 438 -19.92 17.30 -5.78
C GLU A 438 -18.73 18.04 -5.17
N LEU A 439 -17.72 17.29 -4.70
CA LEU A 439 -16.53 17.82 -4.03
C LEU A 439 -15.34 18.03 -4.97
N LEU A 440 -15.51 17.75 -6.27
CA LEU A 440 -14.46 18.00 -7.27
C LEU A 440 -13.94 19.44 -7.28
N PRO A 441 -14.76 20.50 -7.09
CA PRO A 441 -14.24 21.87 -6.98
C PRO A 441 -13.35 22.08 -5.75
N ASP A 442 -13.70 21.49 -4.61
CA ASP A 442 -12.93 21.59 -3.37
C ASP A 442 -11.59 20.86 -3.49
N LEU A 443 -11.62 19.63 -4.01
CA LEU A 443 -10.44 18.85 -4.31
C LEU A 443 -9.55 19.57 -5.32
N LYS A 444 -10.12 20.17 -6.36
CA LYS A 444 -9.33 20.94 -7.33
C LYS A 444 -8.54 22.05 -6.66
N ALA A 445 -9.20 22.83 -5.80
CA ALA A 445 -8.57 23.94 -5.10
C ALA A 445 -7.40 23.47 -4.22
N LEU A 446 -7.55 22.32 -3.55
CA LEU A 446 -6.50 21.70 -2.74
C LEU A 446 -5.33 21.20 -3.61
N TYR A 447 -5.59 20.44 -4.68
CA TYR A 447 -4.53 19.91 -5.54
C TYR A 447 -3.80 20.99 -6.35
N ASP A 448 -4.47 22.10 -6.69
CA ASP A 448 -3.84 23.25 -7.36
C ASP A 448 -2.80 23.96 -6.46
N THR A 449 -2.72 23.64 -5.16
CA THR A 449 -1.67 24.15 -4.27
C THR A 449 -0.29 23.49 -4.49
N ASP A 450 -0.23 22.35 -5.19
CA ASP A 450 0.96 21.48 -5.31
C ASP A 450 1.49 20.97 -3.95
N LEU A 451 0.66 21.01 -2.90
CA LEU A 451 1.00 20.55 -1.54
C LEU A 451 0.37 19.20 -1.18
N VAL A 452 -0.47 18.62 -2.05
CA VAL A 452 -1.16 17.34 -1.81
C VAL A 452 -0.33 16.18 -2.35
N ASP A 453 -0.28 15.06 -1.62
CA ASP A 453 0.37 13.85 -2.11
C ASP A 453 -0.38 13.29 -3.34
N THR A 454 0.35 13.09 -4.44
CA THR A 454 -0.20 12.57 -5.70
C THR A 454 0.25 11.14 -6.00
N LEU A 455 0.98 10.51 -5.08
CA LEU A 455 1.36 9.10 -5.21
C LEU A 455 0.19 8.19 -4.90
N SER A 456 -0.55 8.49 -3.84
CA SER A 456 -1.62 7.60 -3.35
C SER A 456 -2.82 7.57 -4.30
N CYS A 457 -3.34 8.73 -4.70
CA CYS A 457 -4.56 8.85 -5.52
C CYS A 457 -4.33 9.37 -6.94
N GLY A 458 -3.09 9.72 -7.30
CA GLY A 458 -2.78 10.38 -8.57
C GLY A 458 -2.98 11.90 -8.54
N ASN A 459 -2.92 12.53 -9.71
CA ASN A 459 -3.17 13.97 -9.85
C ASN A 459 -4.67 14.27 -10.00
N TYR A 460 -5.04 15.55 -9.91
CA TYR A 460 -6.45 15.97 -10.03
C TYR A 460 -7.15 15.46 -11.29
N THR A 461 -6.46 15.46 -12.45
CA THR A 461 -7.05 14.96 -13.70
C THR A 461 -7.47 13.50 -13.59
N ARG A 462 -6.63 12.63 -12.99
CA ARG A 462 -6.98 11.22 -12.74
C ARG A 462 -8.14 11.11 -11.77
N ILE A 463 -8.17 11.92 -10.72
CA ILE A 463 -9.24 11.93 -9.71
C ILE A 463 -10.58 12.32 -10.34
N GLU A 464 -10.60 13.41 -11.12
CA GLU A 464 -11.78 13.88 -11.85
C GLU A 464 -12.32 12.81 -12.81
N GLN A 465 -11.43 12.17 -13.58
CA GLN A 465 -11.79 11.05 -14.45
C GLN A 465 -12.40 9.89 -13.65
N CYS A 466 -11.72 9.42 -12.60
CA CYS A 466 -12.19 8.30 -11.78
C CYS A 466 -13.56 8.56 -11.14
N MET A 467 -13.85 9.79 -10.71
CA MET A 467 -15.14 10.13 -10.10
C MET A 467 -16.27 10.30 -11.12
N THR A 468 -15.97 10.74 -12.35
CA THR A 468 -16.98 11.06 -13.38
C THR A 468 -17.28 9.92 -14.33
N GLU A 469 -16.39 8.94 -14.47
CA GLU A 469 -16.59 7.77 -15.31
C GLU A 469 -17.62 6.77 -14.71
N SER A 470 -18.50 6.25 -15.57
CA SER A 470 -19.68 5.46 -15.18
C SER A 470 -19.38 4.02 -14.72
N SER A 471 -18.11 3.61 -14.69
CA SER A 471 -17.64 2.27 -14.34
C SER A 471 -17.60 2.06 -12.83
N ARG A 472 -18.75 1.69 -12.22
CA ARG A 472 -19.04 1.23 -10.83
C ARG A 472 -18.25 1.85 -9.65
N PRO A 473 -18.85 2.05 -8.45
CA PRO A 473 -18.04 2.38 -7.27
C PRO A 473 -17.01 1.26 -7.08
N ARG A 474 -15.75 1.65 -6.83
CA ARG A 474 -14.70 0.70 -6.44
C ARG A 474 -15.03 0.31 -5.00
N PRO A 475 -15.39 -0.94 -4.69
CA PRO A 475 -15.26 -1.38 -3.31
C PRO A 475 -13.76 -1.44 -3.01
N ARG A 476 -13.34 -0.86 -1.90
CA ARG A 476 -12.07 -1.25 -1.27
C ARG A 476 -12.40 -2.13 -0.06
N LEU A 477 -11.44 -2.96 0.35
CA LEU A 477 -11.50 -3.74 1.59
C LEU A 477 -12.14 -2.92 2.74
N ASN A 478 -13.03 -3.56 3.50
CA ASN A 478 -13.65 -3.07 4.75
C ASN A 478 -14.90 -2.20 4.68
N GLU A 479 -15.65 -2.25 3.60
CA GLU A 479 -16.99 -1.62 3.56
C GLU A 479 -18.10 -2.53 4.12
N ASN A 480 -17.78 -3.72 4.64
CA ASN A 480 -18.79 -4.57 5.24
C ASN A 480 -18.99 -4.24 6.72
N LEU A 481 -20.24 -4.11 7.15
CA LEU A 481 -20.58 -4.08 8.56
C LEU A 481 -20.40 -5.48 9.15
N TYR A 482 -19.38 -5.63 10.00
CA TYR A 482 -19.16 -6.86 10.76
C TYR A 482 -19.72 -6.74 12.18
N ASP A 483 -20.36 -7.80 12.66
CA ASP A 483 -20.58 -7.98 14.09
C ASP A 483 -19.26 -8.34 14.80
N ILE A 484 -19.27 -8.33 16.12
CA ILE A 484 -18.09 -8.62 16.92
C ILE A 484 -17.43 -9.98 16.60
N PHE A 485 -18.20 -11.00 16.22
CA PHE A 485 -17.67 -12.32 15.85
C PHE A 485 -16.90 -12.23 14.54
N GLY A 486 -17.49 -11.60 13.52
CA GLY A 486 -16.82 -11.33 12.25
C GLY A 486 -15.52 -10.54 12.44
N ARG A 487 -15.52 -9.53 13.32
CA ARG A 487 -14.32 -8.74 13.65
C ARG A 487 -13.23 -9.59 14.30
N TYR A 488 -13.58 -10.47 15.25
CA TYR A 488 -12.59 -11.39 15.86
C TYR A 488 -12.08 -12.47 14.91
N HIS A 489 -12.91 -12.98 13.99
CA HIS A 489 -12.44 -13.90 12.95
C HIS A 489 -11.44 -13.24 12.01
N ARG A 490 -11.62 -11.96 11.67
CA ARG A 490 -10.67 -11.20 10.85
C ARG A 490 -9.36 -10.95 11.57
N LEU A 491 -9.42 -10.55 12.85
CA LEU A 491 -8.22 -10.38 13.68
C LEU A 491 -7.41 -11.68 13.81
N ASN A 492 -8.08 -12.82 14.01
CA ASN A 492 -7.43 -14.13 14.05
C ASN A 492 -6.77 -14.52 12.72
N ARG A 493 -7.39 -14.19 11.58
CA ARG A 493 -6.78 -14.41 10.25
C ARG A 493 -5.52 -13.58 10.05
N PHE A 494 -5.54 -12.32 10.46
CA PHE A 494 -4.35 -11.46 10.41
C PHE A 494 -3.16 -12.06 11.17
N LYS A 495 -3.41 -12.62 12.37
CA LYS A 495 -2.40 -13.37 13.14
C LYS A 495 -1.85 -14.59 12.38
N GLN A 496 -2.69 -15.34 11.70
CA GLN A 496 -2.27 -16.52 10.93
C GLN A 496 -1.37 -16.13 9.76
N ASN A 497 -1.71 -15.04 9.06
CA ASN A 497 -0.92 -14.52 7.95
C ASN A 497 0.46 -13.99 8.38
N MET A 498 0.55 -13.35 9.56
CA MET A 498 1.85 -12.95 10.13
C MET A 498 2.72 -14.16 10.48
N LYS A 499 2.13 -15.25 10.99
CA LYS A 499 2.85 -16.49 11.32
C LYS A 499 3.29 -17.31 10.10
N SER A 500 2.60 -17.19 8.97
CA SER A 500 3.03 -17.82 7.72
C SER A 500 4.11 -17.01 6.98
N SER A 501 4.36 -15.78 7.43
CA SER A 501 5.35 -14.85 6.86
C SER A 501 6.65 -14.78 7.68
N SER A 502 6.75 -15.56 8.77
CA SER A 502 7.94 -15.77 9.61
C SER A 502 8.39 -17.23 9.53
#